data_AF-A0A1I0H5V3-F1
#
_entry.id   AF-A0A1I0H5V3-F1
#
_cell.length_a   1.000
_cell.length_b   1.000
_cell.length_c   1.000
_cell.angle_alpha   90.00
_cell.angle_beta   90.00
_cell.angle_gamma   90.00
#
_symmetry.space_group_name_H-M   'P 1'
#
loop_
_entity.id
_entity.type
_entity.pdbx_description
1 polymer ?
#
loop_
_entity_poly.entity_id
_entity_poly.type
_entity_poly.pdbx_seq_one_letter_code
_entity_poly.pdbx_strand_id
1 'polypeptide(L)'
;MKFTPRFFTFLFLLLWQLPLLAAVGYAPPVVPSGQAPAAGVPTLAARMLTPTFSLAPNPAHGLVTLSMSQFAVGTEYRLRLSNIIGREVRTVALRPEAADRGMALNLADLPSGMYFYSLLQNDKVVSTKRLVLQN
;
A
#
# COMPACT_ATOMS: atom_id res chain seq x y z
N MET A 1 7.21 19.57 42.24
CA MET A 1 6.73 18.16 42.30
C MET A 1 7.67 17.34 41.42
N LYS A 2 8.30 16.29 41.99
CA LYS A 2 9.45 15.57 41.44
C LYS A 2 8.99 14.41 40.55
N PHE A 3 9.37 14.43 39.27
CA PHE A 3 9.13 13.32 38.32
C PHE A 3 10.12 12.18 38.58
N THR A 4 9.62 10.97 38.75
CA THR A 4 10.42 9.74 38.95
C THR A 4 10.18 8.81 37.76
N PRO A 5 11.21 8.43 36.97
CA PRO A 5 11.09 7.39 35.95
C PRO A 5 11.84 6.14 36.42
N ARG A 6 11.13 5.08 36.79
CA ARG A 6 11.71 3.75 37.07
C ARG A 6 10.74 2.65 36.70
N PHE A 7 10.69 2.27 35.44
CA PHE A 7 10.14 0.98 35.02
C PHE A 7 10.87 0.52 33.76
N PHE A 8 12.14 0.22 33.93
CA PHE A 8 12.93 -0.57 32.99
C PHE A 8 13.33 -1.88 33.70
N THR A 9 13.05 -3.00 33.02
CA THR A 9 13.62 -4.34 33.22
C THR A 9 13.43 -5.06 34.56
N PHE A 10 12.51 -6.02 34.58
CA PHE A 10 12.56 -7.33 35.26
C PHE A 10 11.37 -8.11 34.65
N LEU A 11 11.39 -9.38 34.26
CA LEU A 11 12.29 -10.48 34.47
C LEU A 11 11.78 -11.55 33.48
N PHE A 12 12.60 -11.83 32.46
CA PHE A 12 12.52 -13.04 31.67
C PHE A 12 12.59 -14.24 32.63
N LEU A 13 11.92 -15.36 32.30
CA LEU A 13 12.07 -16.69 32.94
C LEU A 13 11.05 -17.03 34.04
N LEU A 14 9.87 -17.51 33.64
CA LEU A 14 9.16 -18.56 34.39
C LEU A 14 8.15 -19.30 33.49
N LEU A 15 8.14 -20.63 33.63
CA LEU A 15 7.15 -21.58 33.09
C LEU A 15 7.34 -22.05 31.65
N TRP A 16 8.54 -22.55 31.40
CA TRP A 16 8.73 -23.74 30.57
C TRP A 16 8.22 -24.97 31.35
N GLN A 17 6.94 -25.35 31.20
CA GLN A 17 6.44 -26.63 31.69
C GLN A 17 5.49 -27.28 30.66
N LEU A 18 5.97 -28.37 30.05
CA LEU A 18 5.25 -29.31 29.19
C LEU A 18 4.16 -30.08 29.97
N PRO A 19 3.15 -30.62 29.26
CA PRO A 19 3.04 -32.08 29.10
C PRO A 19 2.67 -32.47 27.65
N LEU A 20 3.37 -33.39 26.98
CA LEU A 20 3.26 -34.86 26.99
C LEU A 20 1.86 -35.45 26.69
N LEU A 21 1.85 -36.37 25.72
CA LEU A 21 0.82 -37.36 25.33
C LEU A 21 -0.41 -36.88 24.51
N ALA A 22 -0.48 -37.34 23.26
CA ALA A 22 -1.40 -38.42 22.89
C ALA A 22 -1.14 -38.85 21.43
N ALA A 23 -0.44 -39.97 21.25
CA ALA A 23 -0.46 -40.71 19.99
C ALA A 23 -1.78 -41.51 19.96
N VAL A 24 -2.81 -40.95 19.35
CA VAL A 24 -4.05 -41.67 19.05
C VAL A 24 -3.96 -42.11 17.59
N GLY A 25 -3.92 -43.42 17.38
CA GLY A 25 -3.97 -44.01 16.06
C GLY A 25 -5.24 -43.60 15.32
N TYR A 26 -5.10 -43.17 14.07
CA TYR A 26 -6.21 -42.99 13.17
C TYR A 26 -5.95 -43.85 11.92
N ALA A 27 -6.70 -44.94 11.82
CA ALA A 27 -6.77 -45.76 10.62
C ALA A 27 -7.43 -44.95 9.48
N PRO A 28 -6.99 -45.07 8.22
CA PRO A 28 -7.64 -44.35 7.13
C PRO A 28 -8.97 -45.03 6.74
N PRO A 29 -10.09 -44.30 6.68
CA PRO A 29 -11.28 -44.81 6.01
C PRO A 29 -11.09 -44.70 4.49
N VAL A 30 -11.11 -45.85 3.81
CA VAL A 30 -11.35 -45.94 2.37
C VAL A 30 -12.78 -45.47 2.11
N VAL A 31 -12.95 -44.48 1.23
CA VAL A 31 -14.26 -44.09 0.69
C VAL A 31 -14.24 -44.31 -0.83
N PRO A 32 -15.15 -45.12 -1.40
CA PRO A 32 -15.29 -45.28 -2.83
C PRO A 32 -16.16 -44.18 -3.45
N SER A 33 -15.77 -43.78 -4.65
CA SER A 33 -16.59 -43.31 -5.80
C SER A 33 -17.79 -42.40 -5.53
N GLY A 34 -17.65 -41.11 -5.88
CA GLY A 34 -18.77 -40.17 -5.99
C GLY A 34 -18.44 -39.05 -6.98
N GLN A 35 -18.80 -39.27 -8.24
CA GLN A 35 -18.70 -38.30 -9.32
C GLN A 35 -19.72 -37.17 -9.08
N ALA A 36 -19.27 -35.91 -9.07
CA ALA A 36 -20.15 -34.75 -9.20
C ALA A 36 -19.54 -33.70 -10.16
N PRO A 37 -20.36 -33.09 -11.02
CA PRO A 37 -19.93 -32.35 -12.20
C PRO A 37 -19.81 -30.84 -11.92
N ALA A 38 -19.59 -30.11 -13.00
CA ALA A 38 -19.62 -28.66 -13.15
C ALA A 38 -18.27 -27.97 -12.94
N ALA A 39 -17.56 -27.89 -14.07
CA ALA A 39 -16.68 -26.79 -14.42
C ALA A 39 -17.22 -25.48 -13.83
N GLY A 40 -16.51 -24.96 -12.82
CA GLY A 40 -16.60 -23.57 -12.45
C GLY A 40 -16.18 -22.77 -13.68
N VAL A 41 -17.18 -22.18 -14.35
CA VAL A 41 -16.97 -21.07 -15.28
C VAL A 41 -15.98 -20.11 -14.60
N PRO A 42 -14.85 -19.77 -15.23
CA PRO A 42 -14.08 -18.64 -14.77
C PRO A 42 -14.99 -17.43 -14.99
N THR A 43 -15.70 -17.02 -13.94
CA THR A 43 -16.29 -15.69 -13.87
C THR A 43 -15.15 -14.76 -14.24
N LEU A 44 -15.25 -14.15 -15.41
CA LEU A 44 -14.37 -13.09 -15.86
C LEU A 44 -14.53 -12.00 -14.81
N ALA A 45 -13.73 -12.08 -13.75
CA ALA A 45 -13.61 -11.07 -12.73
C ALA A 45 -13.33 -9.81 -13.53
N ALA A 46 -14.32 -8.91 -13.56
CA ALA A 46 -14.22 -7.62 -14.21
C ALA A 46 -12.85 -7.09 -13.82
N ARG A 47 -11.94 -7.02 -14.80
CA ARG A 47 -10.57 -6.63 -14.54
C ARG A 47 -10.65 -5.19 -14.08
N MET A 48 -10.73 -5.00 -12.77
CA MET A 48 -10.79 -3.70 -12.16
C MET A 48 -9.49 -3.02 -12.58
N LEU A 49 -9.60 -2.08 -13.53
CA LEU A 49 -8.49 -1.28 -14.00
C LEU A 49 -7.95 -0.58 -12.76
N THR A 50 -6.82 -1.07 -12.26
CA THR A 50 -6.20 -0.55 -11.05
C THR A 50 -5.27 0.54 -11.51
N PRO A 51 -5.60 1.83 -11.33
CA PRO A 51 -4.81 2.92 -11.89
C PRO A 51 -3.35 2.79 -11.46
N THR A 52 -2.43 2.77 -12.42
CA THR A 52 -0.99 2.83 -12.15
C THR A 52 -0.49 4.23 -12.35
N PHE A 53 0.33 4.69 -11.43
CA PHE A 53 0.91 6.02 -11.43
C PHE A 53 2.34 5.94 -10.92
N SER A 54 3.21 6.82 -11.41
CA SER A 54 4.62 6.89 -11.01
C SER A 54 5.15 8.30 -11.18
N LEU A 55 6.02 8.70 -10.25
CA LEU A 55 6.80 9.92 -10.34
C LEU A 55 8.24 9.56 -10.71
N ALA A 56 8.78 10.22 -11.74
CA ALA A 56 10.17 10.07 -12.18
C ALA A 56 10.80 11.47 -12.36
N PRO A 57 12.09 11.69 -12.04
CA PRO A 57 13.05 10.75 -11.46
C PRO A 57 12.83 10.49 -9.96
N ASN A 58 13.41 9.40 -9.44
CA ASN A 58 13.45 9.10 -8.01
C ASN A 58 14.82 8.46 -7.68
N PRO A 59 15.74 9.14 -6.98
CA PRO A 59 15.57 10.43 -6.29
C PRO A 59 15.31 11.63 -7.21
N ALA A 60 14.58 12.62 -6.70
CA ALA A 60 14.20 13.84 -7.42
C ALA A 60 14.93 15.08 -6.88
N HIS A 61 15.30 16.00 -7.77
CA HIS A 61 15.94 17.28 -7.44
C HIS A 61 14.96 18.46 -7.66
N GLY A 62 13.77 18.36 -7.09
CA GLY A 62 12.75 19.42 -7.18
C GLY A 62 11.86 19.41 -8.43
N LEU A 63 12.19 18.74 -9.53
CA LEU A 63 11.26 18.54 -10.66
C LEU A 63 10.96 17.05 -10.86
N VAL A 64 9.67 16.70 -10.92
CA VAL A 64 9.23 15.33 -11.21
C VAL A 64 8.18 15.30 -12.30
N THR A 65 8.24 14.28 -13.12
CA THR A 65 7.23 13.95 -14.13
C THR A 65 6.31 12.89 -13.57
N LEU A 66 5.02 13.20 -13.54
CA LEU A 66 3.95 12.26 -13.23
C LEU A 66 3.50 11.55 -14.49
N SER A 67 3.67 10.23 -14.52
CA SER A 67 3.10 9.35 -15.53
C SER A 67 2.00 8.52 -14.90
N MET A 68 0.85 8.45 -15.57
CA MET A 68 -0.31 7.70 -15.11
C MET A 68 -0.90 6.91 -16.26
N SER A 69 -1.36 5.69 -15.99
CA SER A 69 -1.96 4.79 -16.97
C SER A 69 -3.14 4.05 -16.36
N GLN A 70 -3.97 3.43 -17.22
CA GLN A 70 -5.16 2.65 -16.82
C GLN A 70 -6.12 3.42 -15.91
N PHE A 71 -6.43 4.67 -16.27
CA PHE A 71 -7.42 5.51 -15.61
C PHE A 71 -8.84 5.26 -16.17
N ALA A 72 -9.84 5.49 -15.33
CA ALA A 72 -11.24 5.47 -15.74
C ALA A 72 -11.64 6.88 -16.21
N VAL A 73 -12.13 6.97 -17.45
CA VAL A 73 -12.63 8.24 -18.02
C VAL A 73 -13.83 8.72 -17.20
N GLY A 74 -13.88 10.03 -16.90
CA GLY A 74 -14.94 10.62 -16.10
C GLY A 74 -14.77 10.45 -14.58
N THR A 75 -13.61 9.98 -14.12
CA THR A 75 -13.29 9.92 -12.70
C THR A 75 -12.35 11.04 -12.28
N GLU A 76 -12.66 11.69 -11.16
CA GLU A 76 -11.82 12.72 -10.55
C GLU A 76 -10.65 12.07 -9.80
N TYR A 77 -9.43 12.41 -10.21
CA TYR A 77 -8.19 11.94 -9.58
C TYR A 77 -7.49 13.08 -8.85
N ARG A 78 -6.99 12.80 -7.66
CA ARG A 78 -6.17 13.74 -6.88
C ARG A 78 -4.86 13.10 -6.45
N LEU A 79 -3.77 13.80 -6.65
CA LEU A 79 -2.47 13.43 -6.10
C LEU A 79 -2.26 14.16 -4.78
N ARG A 80 -2.16 13.41 -3.70
CA ARG A 80 -1.86 13.94 -2.37
C ARG A 80 -0.43 13.57 -2.00
N LEU A 81 0.40 14.58 -1.80
CA LEU A 81 1.73 14.45 -1.25
C LEU A 81 1.69 14.63 0.26
N SER A 82 2.25 13.67 0.99
CA SER A 82 2.38 13.68 2.44
C SER A 82 3.84 13.47 2.84
N ASN A 83 4.26 14.08 3.94
CA ASN A 83 5.59 13.86 4.51
C ASN A 83 5.65 12.54 5.30
N ILE A 84 6.81 12.22 5.89
CA ILE A 84 7.01 10.99 6.66
C ILE A 84 6.09 10.84 7.89
N ILE A 85 5.56 11.94 8.42
CA ILE A 85 4.63 11.94 9.57
C ILE A 85 3.16 11.93 9.13
N GLY A 86 2.87 11.83 7.82
CA GLY A 86 1.52 11.78 7.28
C GLY A 86 0.82 13.14 7.16
N ARG A 87 1.53 14.25 7.39
CA ARG A 87 1.00 15.59 7.10
C ARG A 87 0.99 15.80 5.59
N GLU A 88 -0.16 16.21 5.08
CA GLU A 88 -0.31 16.66 3.69
C GLU A 88 0.51 17.93 3.47
N VAL A 89 1.38 17.89 2.46
CA VAL A 89 2.22 19.03 2.06
C VAL A 89 1.75 19.66 0.76
N ARG A 90 1.08 18.89 -0.11
CA ARG A 90 0.55 19.38 -1.38
C ARG A 90 -0.54 18.46 -1.90
N THR A 91 -1.57 19.05 -2.51
CA THR A 91 -2.58 18.31 -3.28
C THR A 91 -2.68 18.90 -4.68
N VAL A 92 -2.69 18.02 -5.68
CA VAL A 92 -2.77 18.38 -7.10
C VAL A 92 -3.93 17.64 -7.73
N ALA A 93 -4.88 18.37 -8.32
CA ALA A 93 -5.95 17.77 -9.11
C ALA A 93 -5.35 17.23 -10.41
N LEU A 94 -5.56 15.94 -10.68
CA LEU A 94 -5.07 15.29 -11.88
C LEU A 94 -6.18 15.19 -12.90
N ARG A 95 -5.93 15.73 -14.09
CA ARG A 95 -6.75 15.45 -15.26
C ARG A 95 -6.16 14.25 -15.99
N PRO A 96 -6.91 13.14 -16.15
CA PRO A 96 -6.38 11.92 -16.75
C PRO A 96 -5.74 12.15 -18.13
N GLU A 97 -6.30 13.06 -18.93
CA GLU A 97 -5.80 13.41 -20.27
C GLU A 97 -4.42 14.09 -20.25
N ALA A 98 -4.15 14.88 -19.20
CA ALA A 98 -2.88 15.58 -19.04
C ALA A 98 -1.81 14.72 -18.34
N ALA A 99 -2.23 13.83 -17.44
CA ALA A 99 -1.34 12.93 -16.72
C ALA A 99 -0.80 11.77 -17.60
N ASP A 100 -1.58 11.34 -18.60
CA ASP A 100 -1.15 10.33 -19.59
C ASP A 100 0.05 10.84 -20.43
N ARG A 101 0.09 12.15 -20.70
CA ARG A 101 1.17 12.80 -21.46
C ARG A 101 2.41 13.13 -20.64
N GLY A 102 2.43 12.81 -19.35
CA GLY A 102 3.52 13.19 -18.46
C GLY A 102 3.36 14.63 -17.98
N MET A 103 2.81 14.80 -16.77
CA MET A 103 2.65 16.12 -16.16
C MET A 103 3.88 16.47 -15.32
N ALA A 104 4.56 17.58 -15.63
CA ALA A 104 5.63 18.07 -14.80
C ALA A 104 5.08 18.73 -13.53
N LEU A 105 5.61 18.34 -12.37
CA LEU A 105 5.30 18.88 -11.06
C LEU A 105 6.57 19.41 -10.43
N ASN A 106 6.57 20.71 -10.13
CA ASN A 106 7.64 21.35 -9.38
C ASN A 106 7.44 21.09 -7.89
N LEU A 107 8.38 20.39 -7.26
CA LEU A 107 8.48 20.09 -5.84
C LEU A 107 9.68 20.77 -5.17
N ALA A 108 10.35 21.72 -5.84
CA ALA A 108 11.53 22.41 -5.32
C ALA A 108 11.26 23.22 -4.04
N ASP A 109 10.00 23.61 -3.81
CA ASP A 109 9.57 24.30 -2.60
C ASP A 109 9.56 23.39 -1.36
N LEU A 110 9.69 22.07 -1.53
CA LEU A 110 9.67 21.10 -0.46
C LEU A 110 11.10 20.77 0.02
N PRO A 111 11.34 20.68 1.34
CA PRO A 111 12.63 20.27 1.87
C PRO A 111 13.06 18.89 1.40
N SER A 112 14.37 18.68 1.27
CA SER A 112 14.97 17.38 0.95
C SER A 112 14.63 16.34 2.02
N GLY A 113 14.23 15.16 1.57
CA GLY A 113 13.75 14.10 2.47
C GLY A 113 12.85 13.09 1.81
N MET A 114 12.15 12.33 2.65
CA MET A 114 11.28 11.24 2.23
C MET A 114 9.81 11.70 2.21
N TYR A 115 9.10 11.37 1.14
CA TYR A 115 7.69 11.70 0.97
C TYR A 115 6.90 10.51 0.47
N PHE A 116 5.60 10.55 0.75
CA PHE A 116 4.62 9.62 0.22
C PHE A 116 3.69 10.37 -0.71
N TYR A 117 3.41 9.78 -1.86
CA TYR A 117 2.44 10.31 -2.81
C TYR A 117 1.34 9.28 -2.98
N SER A 118 0.12 9.70 -2.67
CA SER A 118 -1.08 8.89 -2.71
C SER A 118 -1.95 9.38 -3.86
N LEU A 119 -2.41 8.46 -4.67
CA LEU A 119 -3.44 8.70 -5.67
C LEU A 119 -4.81 8.45 -5.04
N LEU A 120 -5.65 9.48 -5.07
CA LEU A 120 -7.03 9.43 -4.64
C LEU A 120 -7.93 9.37 -5.87
N GLN A 121 -8.96 8.54 -5.80
CA GLN A 121 -10.02 8.39 -6.79
C GLN A 121 -11.35 8.56 -6.07
N ASN A 122 -12.17 9.55 -6.43
CA ASN A 122 -13.42 9.85 -5.72
C ASN A 122 -13.23 9.90 -4.18
N ASP A 123 -12.21 10.63 -3.72
CA ASP A 123 -11.81 10.76 -2.30
C ASP A 123 -11.23 9.51 -1.62
N LYS A 124 -11.19 8.37 -2.29
CA LYS A 124 -10.60 7.15 -1.75
C LYS A 124 -9.16 6.99 -2.21
N VAL A 125 -8.24 6.73 -1.28
CA VAL A 125 -6.86 6.38 -1.61
C VAL A 125 -6.85 5.03 -2.33
N VAL A 126 -6.36 5.03 -3.57
CA VAL A 126 -6.26 3.81 -4.40
C VAL A 126 -4.87 3.20 -4.29
N SER A 127 -3.84 4.04 -4.34
CA SER A 127 -2.46 3.55 -4.29
C SER A 127 -1.55 4.62 -3.72
N THR A 128 -0.50 4.19 -3.00
CA THR A 128 0.48 5.06 -2.35
C THR A 128 1.88 4.58 -2.68
N LYS A 129 2.77 5.51 -3.00
CA LYS A 129 4.15 5.23 -3.34
C LYS A 129 5.08 6.20 -2.63
N ARG A 130 6.36 5.85 -2.62
CA ARG A 130 7.44 6.58 -1.93
C ARG A 130 8.26 7.40 -2.93
N LEU A 131 8.55 8.64 -2.59
CA LEU A 131 9.41 9.56 -3.33
C LEU A 131 10.55 10.05 -2.43
N VAL A 132 11.77 10.09 -2.97
CA VAL A 132 12.94 10.68 -2.31
C VAL A 132 13.22 12.03 -2.98
N LEU A 133 13.31 13.09 -2.20
CA LEU A 133 13.70 14.43 -2.65
C LEU A 133 15.11 14.78 -2.14
N GLN A 134 15.95 15.30 -3.04
CA GLN A 134 17.34 15.71 -2.83
C GLN A 134 17.55 17.09 -3.48
N ASN A 135 16.86 18.11 -2.99
CA ASN A 135 17.11 19.50 -3.38
C ASN A 135 18.32 20.09 -2.67
#